data_AF-X1LIP7-F1
#
_entry.id   AF-X1LIP7-F1
#
_cell.length_a   1.000
_cell.length_b   1.000
_cell.length_c   1.000
_cell.angle_alpha   90.00
_cell.angle_beta   90.00
_cell.angle_gamma   90.00
#
_symmetry.space_group_name_H-M   'P 1'
#
loop_
_entity.id
_entity.type
_entity.pdbx_description
1 polymer ?
#
loop_
_entity_poly.entity_id
_entity_poly.type
_entity_poly.pdbx_seq_one_letter_code
_entity_poly.pdbx_strand_id
1 'polypeptide(L)' 'MKNATGSSPVGIRIPKDIKRKFDEYCDKKGLRKSYLLGKIIEEKLLELEEDEMDLKLVEERMEEERITLEEFNKYMDKRI' A
#
# COMPACT_ATOMS: atom_id res chain seq x y z
N MET A 1 -15.74 -6.44 -30.44
CA MET A 1 -15.23 -7.47 -29.49
C MET A 1 -15.59 -7.00 -28.09
N LYS A 2 -16.46 -7.72 -27.38
CA LYS A 2 -16.86 -7.35 -26.01
C LYS A 2 -15.77 -7.88 -25.07
N ASN A 3 -14.99 -6.99 -24.47
CA ASN A 3 -14.05 -7.37 -23.42
C ASN A 3 -14.88 -7.87 -22.24
N ALA A 4 -14.92 -9.18 -22.05
CA ALA A 4 -15.50 -9.77 -20.85
C ALA A 4 -14.59 -9.34 -19.69
N THR A 5 -15.07 -8.41 -18.86
CA THR A 5 -14.54 -8.15 -17.52
C THR A 5 -14.91 -9.34 -16.63
N GLY A 6 -14.43 -10.53 -16.97
CA GLY A 6 -14.71 -11.76 -16.24
C GLY A 6 -13.85 -11.83 -15.00
N SER A 7 -14.43 -11.59 -13.82
CA SER A 7 -13.78 -11.94 -12.56
C SER A 7 -13.56 -13.45 -12.52
N SER A 8 -12.30 -13.89 -12.54
CA SER A 8 -11.97 -15.30 -12.34
C SER A 8 -12.07 -15.64 -10.86
N PRO A 9 -12.78 -16.72 -10.47
CA PRO A 9 -12.86 -17.10 -9.07
C PRO A 9 -11.48 -17.57 -8.59
N VAL A 10 -10.95 -16.89 -7.57
CA VAL A 10 -9.70 -17.26 -6.91
C VAL A 10 -10.04 -18.01 -5.63
N GLY A 11 -9.65 -19.28 -5.56
CA GLY A 11 -9.75 -20.08 -4.35
C GLY A 11 -8.49 -19.95 -3.51
N ILE A 12 -8.60 -19.38 -2.31
CA ILE A 12 -7.49 -19.25 -1.35
C ILE A 12 -7.82 -19.92 -0.02
N ARG A 13 -6.82 -20.54 0.61
CA ARG A 13 -6.95 -21.05 1.98
C ARG A 13 -6.63 -19.92 2.95
N ILE A 14 -7.53 -19.71 3.90
CA ILE A 14 -7.34 -18.75 4.99
C ILE A 14 -7.46 -19.46 6.33
N PRO A 15 -6.71 -19.03 7.36
CA PRO A 15 -6.84 -19.56 8.71
C PRO A 15 -8.28 -19.50 9.22
N LYS A 16 -8.72 -20.57 9.90
CA LYS A 16 -10.10 -20.69 10.39
C LYS A 16 -10.51 -19.51 11.28
N ASP A 17 -9.61 -19.06 12.15
CA ASP A 17 -9.90 -17.94 13.07
C ASP A 17 -10.11 -16.62 12.34
N ILE A 18 -9.34 -16.37 11.27
CA ILE A 18 -9.50 -15.18 10.44
C ILE A 18 -10.84 -15.25 9.70
N LYS A 19 -11.15 -16.41 9.09
CA LYS A 19 -12.43 -16.60 8.41
C LYS A 19 -13.62 -16.38 9.34
N ARG A 20 -13.56 -16.92 10.56
CA ARG A 20 -14.61 -16.72 11.57
C ARG A 20 -14.81 -15.24 11.88
N LYS A 21 -13.74 -14.51 12.19
CA LYS A 21 -13.81 -13.06 12.47
C LYS A 21 -14.36 -12.28 11.28
N PHE A 22 -13.93 -12.61 10.07
CA PHE A 22 -14.39 -11.98 8.83
C PHE A 22 -15.89 -12.23 8.60
N ASP A 23 -16.35 -13.47 8.77
CA ASP A 23 -17.76 -13.83 8.65
C ASP A 23 -18.62 -13.08 9.68
N GLU A 24 -18.25 -13.15 10.97
CA GLU A 24 -18.95 -12.46 12.06
C GLU A 24 -19.06 -10.95 11.80
N TYR A 25 -17.99 -10.34 11.29
CA TYR A 25 -18.00 -8.92 10.94
C TYR A 25 -18.94 -8.61 9.79
N CYS A 26 -18.90 -9.40 8.71
CA CYS A 26 -19.80 -9.23 7.56
C CYS A 26 -21.27 -9.37 7.98
N ASP A 27 -21.57 -10.40 8.77
CA ASP A 27 -22.92 -10.71 9.20
C ASP A 27 -23.46 -9.61 10.14
N LYS A 28 -22.63 -9.13 11.09
CA LYS A 28 -22.99 -8.02 11.99
C LYS A 28 -23.23 -6.70 11.27
N LYS A 29 -22.54 -6.45 10.15
CA LYS A 29 -22.60 -5.20 9.40
C LYS A 29 -23.51 -5.26 8.17
N GLY A 30 -24.08 -6.42 7.86
CA GLY A 30 -24.90 -6.62 6.66
C GLY A 30 -24.09 -6.48 5.35
N LEU A 31 -22.80 -6.81 5.38
CA LEU A 31 -21.90 -6.64 4.23
C LEU A 31 -21.78 -7.93 3.42
N ARG A 32 -21.72 -7.78 2.09
CA ARG A 32 -21.39 -8.90 1.20
C ARG A 32 -19.90 -9.24 1.36
N LYS A 33 -19.62 -10.52 1.65
CA LYS A 33 -18.26 -11.06 1.82
C LYS A 33 -17.35 -10.73 0.63
N SER A 34 -17.83 -10.95 -0.60
CA SER A 34 -17.06 -10.63 -1.80
C SER A 34 -16.74 -9.14 -1.95
N TYR A 35 -17.67 -8.27 -1.57
CA TYR A 35 -17.47 -6.83 -1.61
C TYR A 35 -16.41 -6.39 -0.60
N LEU A 36 -16.55 -6.80 0.67
CA LEU A 36 -15.59 -6.43 1.71
C LEU A 36 -14.20 -6.98 1.40
N LEU A 37 -14.10 -8.24 0.97
CA LEU A 37 -12.82 -8.83 0.60
C LEU A 37 -12.18 -8.09 -0.58
N GLY A 38 -12.97 -7.72 -1.60
CA GLY A 38 -12.48 -6.92 -2.72
C GLY A 38 -11.93 -5.57 -2.26
N LYS A 39 -12.63 -4.89 -1.35
CA LYS A 39 -12.18 -3.61 -0.79
C LYS A 39 -10.91 -3.72 0.04
N ILE A 40 -10.80 -4.74 0.89
CA ILE A 40 -9.58 -4.99 1.66
C ILE A 40 -8.38 -5.25 0.73
N ILE A 41 -8.58 -6.00 -0.36
CA ILE A 41 -7.51 -6.26 -1.33
C ILE A 41 -7.10 -4.97 -2.06
N GLU A 42 -8.08 -4.17 -2.51
CA GLU A 42 -7.83 -2.89 -3.17
C GLU A 42 -7.05 -1.93 -2.26
N GLU A 43 -7.49 -1.76 -1.01
CA GLU A 43 -6.81 -0.94 -0.01
C GLU A 43 -5.39 -1.46 0.24
N LYS A 44 -5.20 -2.78 0.38
CA LYS A 44 -3.88 -3.33 0.67
C LYS A 44 -2.91 -3.23 -0.50
N LEU A 45 -3.40 -3.28 -1.74
CA LEU A 45 -2.57 -3.07 -2.93
C LEU A 45 -2.08 -1.61 -3.00
N LEU A 46 -2.94 -0.64 -2.69
CA LEU A 46 -2.54 0.77 -2.64
C LEU A 46 -1.47 1.03 -1.57
N GLU A 47 -1.64 0.47 -0.36
CA GLU A 47 -0.61 0.57 0.69
C GLU A 47 0.74 0.00 0.23
N LEU A 48 0.74 -1.14 -0.49
CA LEU A 48 1.96 -1.75 -1.00
C LEU A 48 2.62 -0.88 -2.10
N GLU A 49 1.83 -0.25 -2.96
CA GLU A 49 2.35 0.70 -3.96
C GLU A 49 2.99 1.93 -3.30
N GLU A 50 2.38 2.46 -2.23
CA GLU A 50 2.96 3.55 -1.44
C GLU A 50 4.29 3.13 -0.78
N ASP A 51 4.33 1.96 -0.15
CA ASP A 51 5.55 1.41 0.46
C ASP A 51 6.67 1.25 -0.59
N GLU A 52 6.36 0.78 -1.79
CA GLU A 52 7.33 0.65 -2.89
C GLU A 52 7.90 2.00 -3.34
N MET A 53 7.05 3.03 -3.43
CA MET A 53 7.49 4.38 -3.77
C MET A 53 8.41 4.97 -2.69
N ASP A 54 8.08 4.77 -1.42
CA ASP A 54 8.89 5.25 -0.30
C ASP A 54 10.26 4.58 -0.26
N LEU A 55 10.32 3.27 -0.49
CA LEU A 55 11.57 2.52 -0.58
C LEU A 55 12.44 3.06 -1.72
N LYS A 56 11.85 3.27 -2.89
CA LYS A 56 12.55 3.83 -4.05
C LYS A 56 13.12 5.22 -3.75
N LEU A 57 12.35 6.09 -3.09
CA LEU A 57 12.81 7.43 -2.70
C LEU A 57 13.97 7.37 -1.68
N VAL A 58 13.98 6.37 -0.80
CA VAL A 58 15.11 6.15 0.11
C VAL A 58 16.36 5.72 -0.65
N GLU A 59 16.23 4.79 -1.59
CA GLU A 59 17.34 4.33 -2.44
C GLU A 59 17.93 5.50 -3.24
N GLU A 60 17.09 6.30 -3.91
CA GLU A 60 17.53 7.49 -4.67
C GLU A 60 18.30 8.48 -3.76
N ARG A 61 17.79 8.77 -2.55
CA ARG A 61 18.47 9.65 -1.59
C ARG A 61 19.76 9.06 -0.99
N MET A 62 19.96 7.75 -1.06
CA MET A 62 21.24 7.15 -0.67
C MET A 62 22.32 7.37 -1.74
N GLU A 63 21.91 7.50 -3.01
CA GLU A 63 22.81 7.76 -4.14
C GLU A 63 23.12 9.25 -4.33
N GLU A 64 22.32 10.15 -3.77
CA GLU A 64 22.53 11.60 -3.84
C GLU A 64 23.79 12.07 -3.09
N GLU A 65 24.51 13.01 -3.72
CA GLU A 65 25.72 13.62 -3.16
C GLU A 65 25.37 14.45 -1.92
N ARG A 66 25.96 14.08 -0.78
CA ARG A 66 25.64 14.71 0.51
C ARG A 66 26.60 15.85 0.79
N ILE A 67 26.06 17.02 1.09
CA ILE A 67 26.85 18.13 1.62
C ILE A 67 26.97 18.01 3.14
N THR A 68 28.08 18.47 3.68
CA THR A 68 28.28 18.61 5.12
C THR A 68 27.45 19.76 5.68
N LEU A 69 27.20 19.72 6.99
CA LEU A 69 26.51 20.80 7.70
C LEU A 69 27.24 22.14 7.55
N GLU A 70 28.58 22.12 7.49
CA GLU A 70 29.41 23.30 7.33
C GLU A 70 29.28 23.92 5.93
N GLU A 71 29.21 23.09 4.89
CA GLU A 71 28.92 23.53 3.52
C GLU A 71 27.51 24.12 3.39
N PHE A 72 26.53 23.49 4.04
CA PHE A 72 25.16 24.01 4.09
C PHE A 72 25.10 25.37 4.78
N ASN A 73 25.72 25.53 5.96
CA ASN A 73 25.72 26.79 6.69
C ASN A 73 26.40 27.91 5.87
N LYS A 74 27.54 27.61 5.24
CA LYS A 74 28.23 28.55 4.35
C LYS A 74 27.39 28.96 3.13
N TYR A 75 26.55 28.06 2.61
CA TYR A 75 25.62 28.38 1.54
C TYR A 75 24.48 29.30 2.02
N MET A 76 23.92 29.02 3.21
CA MET A 76 22.83 29.80 3.79
C MET A 76 23.28 31.20 4.20
N ASP A 77 24.48 31.35 4.77
CA ASP A 77 25.07 32.65 5.14
C ASP A 77 25.32 33.57 3.94
N LYS A 78 25.42 33.01 2.73
CA LYS A 78 25.54 33.81 1.49
C LYS A 78 24.20 34.30 0.93
N ARG A 79 23.07 33.79 1.44
CA ARG A 79 21.72 34.11 0.95
C ARG A 79 20.97 35.09 1.86
N ILE A 80 21.50 35.40 3.03
CA ILE A 80 21.01 36.42 3.98
C ILE A 80 21.79 37.71 3.76
#